data_AF-A0A914ZS12-F1
#
_entry.id   AF-A0A914ZS12-F1
#
_cell.length_a   1.000
_cell.length_b   1.000
_cell.length_c   1.000
_cell.angle_alpha   90.00
_cell.angle_beta   90.00
_cell.angle_gamma   90.00
#
_symmetry.space_group_name_H-M   'P 1'
#
loop_
_entity.id
_entity.type
_entity.pdbx_description
1 polymer ?
#
loop_
_entity_poly.entity_id
_entity_poly.type
_entity_poly.pdbx_seq_one_letter_code
_entity_poly.pdbx_strand_id
1 'polypeptide(L)'
;MAAPVVNLSGKVALITGATSGIGRATAVLFNKLGASLVITGRANDRLQALADELSKVGTAETFPVTADLTKEEDIKSLVEAAIKKFNKLDILVNNAGILENGTIENTTLEQFDHMLSVNLRAVFYLTNLLCPHLIETRGAIVNVSSVNGMRSFPNVLAYNISKAGVDQLTRCAALELAPKGVRVNCVNPGVTMTELHRRSGMDQTAYSAFIEHSKSTHALGRAGNPEEVANAIAFLASGAASFITGASLPVDGGRHAMCPRRARGMSAEEEEYIPPNDVDDNGFFALDAPVLTPPHNQSPSPSLEIRSSRRIAERSGGRYPNREVLLRRRYSPGLPGDESLSRSRLGRPLDRKPPIVLIPKRRPTAIVHGDESPSDLNAKPPVLLKSTADVTDGVSLRRHIEEQDRIIAQVTTSPVFRAKFIGSIVDVPVALLLRHGPLDVEVCDSVPKIRLLGYPVSLSFIVDTTKVNPADLCFDGLGPWNVRGGARLSMTKFFFNKEKTKCAPGSHDFCVQRKAYVHPHCVPPGSIKKIIWQITKEDDTCRYVRVDYLLLSLS
;
A
#
# COMPACT_ATOMS: atom_id res chain seq x y z
N MET A 1 41.20 21.15 4.30
CA MET A 1 40.35 20.00 3.93
C MET A 1 39.02 20.55 3.41
N ALA A 2 38.31 19.82 2.53
CA ALA A 2 36.94 20.17 2.18
C ALA A 2 36.02 20.02 3.41
N ALA A 3 34.94 20.78 3.48
CA ALA A 3 33.93 20.60 4.53
C ALA A 3 33.26 19.22 4.38
N PRO A 4 32.92 18.54 5.49
CA PRO A 4 32.23 17.26 5.41
C PRO A 4 30.84 17.43 4.77
N VAL A 5 30.47 16.50 3.90
CA VAL A 5 29.18 16.50 3.16
C VAL A 5 27.98 16.51 4.12
N VAL A 6 28.15 15.92 5.30
CA VAL A 6 27.19 15.96 6.41
C VAL A 6 27.76 16.88 7.50
N ASN A 7 26.99 17.89 7.90
CA ASN A 7 27.29 18.77 9.02
C ASN A 7 25.97 19.10 9.74
N LEU A 8 25.95 19.01 11.08
CA LEU A 8 24.78 19.29 11.92
C LEU A 8 25.07 20.39 12.97
N SER A 9 26.15 21.16 12.79
CA SER A 9 26.57 22.22 13.72
C SER A 9 25.46 23.24 13.98
N GLY A 10 25.12 23.45 15.25
CA GLY A 10 24.08 24.40 15.67
C GLY A 10 22.65 23.91 15.43
N LYS A 11 22.45 22.65 15.01
CA LYS A 11 21.14 21.98 14.95
C LYS A 11 20.80 21.35 16.30
N VAL A 12 19.51 21.33 16.65
CA VAL A 12 18.99 20.64 17.84
C VAL A 12 18.25 19.38 17.39
N ALA A 13 18.62 18.22 17.92
CA ALA A 13 18.07 16.92 17.54
C ALA A 13 17.52 16.13 18.73
N LEU A 14 16.29 15.61 18.62
CA LEU A 14 15.71 14.70 19.60
C LEU A 14 15.84 13.26 19.11
N ILE A 15 16.45 12.38 19.90
CA ILE A 15 16.72 10.98 19.55
C ILE A 15 16.06 10.04 20.58
N THR A 16 15.09 9.26 20.13
CA THR A 16 14.37 8.31 21.00
C THR A 16 15.05 6.95 21.07
N GLY A 17 15.05 6.31 22.24
CA GLY A 17 15.73 5.02 22.44
C GLY A 17 17.26 5.13 22.38
N ALA A 18 17.81 6.28 22.75
CA ALA A 18 19.22 6.64 22.54
C ALA A 18 20.23 5.80 23.34
N THR A 19 19.80 5.07 24.38
CA THR A 19 20.70 4.38 25.33
C THR A 19 21.36 3.10 24.80
N SER A 20 21.03 2.64 23.59
CA SER A 20 21.60 1.39 23.03
C SER A 20 21.47 1.31 21.50
N GLY A 21 22.34 0.50 20.87
CA GLY A 21 22.27 0.18 19.44
C GLY A 21 22.29 1.41 18.52
N ILE A 22 21.42 1.40 17.50
CA ILE A 22 21.32 2.44 16.45
C ILE A 22 21.11 3.84 17.06
N GLY A 23 20.28 3.95 18.10
CA GLY A 23 20.05 5.22 18.79
C GLY A 23 21.31 5.79 19.44
N ARG A 24 22.12 4.93 20.08
CA ARG A 24 23.39 5.33 20.69
C ARG A 24 24.42 5.74 19.63
N ALA A 25 24.57 4.93 18.58
CA ALA A 25 25.47 5.26 17.46
C ALA A 25 25.06 6.57 16.78
N THR A 26 23.77 6.83 16.63
CA THR A 26 23.23 8.09 16.09
C THR A 26 23.54 9.27 17.01
N ALA A 27 23.36 9.15 18.32
CA ALA A 27 23.70 10.21 19.28
C ALA A 27 25.21 10.52 19.28
N VAL A 28 26.06 9.48 19.29
CA VAL A 28 27.53 9.63 19.19
C VAL A 28 27.95 10.32 17.89
N LEU A 29 27.33 9.96 16.77
CA LEU A 29 27.61 10.58 15.47
C LEU A 29 27.10 12.03 15.40
N PHE A 30 25.88 12.31 15.84
CA PHE A 30 25.29 13.65 15.77
C PHE A 30 26.05 14.65 16.65
N ASN A 31 26.49 14.24 17.85
CA ASN A 31 27.33 15.06 18.72
C ASN A 31 28.69 15.38 18.05
N LYS A 32 29.33 14.39 17.41
CA LYS A 32 30.57 14.58 16.61
C LYS A 32 30.35 15.48 15.38
N LEU A 33 29.12 15.61 14.90
CA LEU A 33 28.71 16.50 13.81
C LEU A 33 28.24 17.89 14.29
N GLY A 34 28.33 18.18 15.59
CA GLY A 34 28.03 19.49 16.18
C GLY A 34 26.56 19.75 16.53
N ALA A 35 25.70 18.74 16.53
CA ALA A 35 24.30 18.89 16.94
C ALA A 35 24.15 18.86 18.47
N SER A 36 23.41 19.81 19.03
CA SER A 36 22.91 19.71 20.41
C SER A 36 21.80 18.66 20.47
N LEU A 37 21.77 17.87 21.53
CA LEU A 37 20.93 16.67 21.60
C LEU A 37 19.93 16.72 22.74
N VAL A 38 18.71 16.25 22.49
CA VAL A 38 17.82 15.69 23.51
C VAL A 38 17.84 14.18 23.33
N ILE A 39 18.41 13.46 24.29
CA ILE A 39 18.44 11.99 24.27
C ILE A 39 17.39 11.45 25.25
N THR A 40 16.63 10.44 24.83
CA THR A 40 15.60 9.84 25.69
C THR A 40 15.54 8.31 25.66
N GLY A 41 15.12 7.74 26.78
CA GLY A 41 14.88 6.32 27.02
C GLY A 41 14.41 6.08 28.46
N ARG A 42 14.07 4.83 28.80
CA ARG A 42 13.54 4.46 30.14
C ARG A 42 14.62 4.24 31.21
N ALA A 43 15.87 3.99 30.80
CA ALA A 43 16.99 3.64 31.68
C ALA A 43 17.82 4.89 32.00
N ASN A 44 17.48 5.58 33.09
CA ASN A 44 18.06 6.87 33.49
C ASN A 44 19.58 6.79 33.71
N ASP A 45 20.05 5.68 34.29
CA ASP A 45 21.46 5.32 34.47
C ASP A 45 22.24 5.34 33.15
N ARG A 46 21.75 4.60 32.14
CA ARG A 46 22.38 4.51 30.82
C ARG A 46 22.25 5.81 30.04
N LEU A 47 21.22 6.59 30.30
CA LEU A 47 20.96 7.88 29.65
C LEU A 47 21.91 8.97 30.17
N GLN A 48 22.12 9.03 31.48
CA GLN A 48 23.10 9.94 32.08
C GLN A 48 24.53 9.54 31.70
N ALA A 49 24.88 8.25 31.79
CA ALA A 49 26.20 7.77 31.39
C ALA A 49 26.54 8.10 29.92
N LEU A 50 25.54 8.10 29.02
CA LEU A 50 25.70 8.53 27.64
C LEU A 50 25.87 10.06 27.52
N ALA A 51 25.15 10.88 28.29
CA ALA A 51 25.38 12.33 28.32
C ALA A 51 26.80 12.67 28.85
N ASP A 52 27.25 11.96 29.88
CA ASP A 52 28.59 12.10 30.48
C ASP A 52 29.71 11.59 29.55
N GLU A 53 29.41 10.71 28.59
CA GLU A 53 30.33 10.30 27.52
C GLU A 53 30.37 11.36 26.41
N LEU A 54 29.21 11.83 25.95
CA LEU A 54 29.10 12.76 24.81
C LEU A 54 29.70 14.13 25.12
N SER A 55 29.52 14.64 26.33
CA SER A 55 30.12 15.88 26.83
C SER A 55 31.66 15.88 26.88
N LYS A 56 32.30 14.70 26.80
CA LYS A 56 33.77 14.57 26.74
C LYS A 56 34.32 14.53 25.30
N VAL A 57 33.44 14.38 24.30
CA VAL A 57 33.81 14.06 22.91
C VAL A 57 33.32 15.12 21.91
N GLY A 58 32.28 15.88 22.25
CA GLY A 58 31.73 16.95 21.41
C GLY A 58 31.59 18.27 22.16
N THR A 59 31.50 19.36 21.42
CA THR A 59 31.31 20.73 21.95
C THR A 59 29.84 21.15 22.03
N ALA A 60 28.91 20.26 21.67
CA ALA A 60 27.48 20.52 21.65
C ALA A 60 26.79 19.97 22.90
N GLU A 61 25.75 20.65 23.37
CA GLU A 61 25.09 20.27 24.62
C GLU A 61 24.21 19.03 24.44
N THR A 62 24.35 18.05 25.33
CA THR A 62 23.49 16.86 25.40
C THR A 62 22.62 16.92 26.65
N PHE A 63 21.30 16.90 26.46
CA PHE A 63 20.29 16.93 27.52
C PHE A 63 19.59 15.56 27.64
N PRO A 64 19.83 14.80 28.71
CA PRO A 64 19.13 13.53 28.96
C PRO A 64 17.73 13.77 29.56
N VAL A 65 16.71 13.15 28.97
CA VAL A 65 15.33 13.18 29.49
C VAL A 65 14.77 11.76 29.54
N THR A 66 14.56 11.22 30.74
CA THR A 66 13.96 9.89 30.94
C THR A 66 12.45 9.95 30.67
N ALA A 67 11.95 9.04 29.83
CA ALA A 67 10.54 8.96 29.45
C ALA A 67 10.14 7.54 29.03
N ASP A 68 8.92 7.12 29.37
CA ASP A 68 8.29 5.91 28.85
C ASP A 68 7.31 6.25 27.72
N LEU A 69 7.70 5.95 26.48
CA LEU A 69 6.93 6.28 25.28
C LEU A 69 5.63 5.46 25.10
N THR A 70 5.30 4.58 26.06
CA THR A 70 3.95 3.99 26.16
C THR A 70 2.92 4.96 26.76
N LYS A 71 3.37 5.99 27.48
CA LYS A 71 2.53 6.96 28.21
C LYS A 71 2.52 8.30 27.49
N GLU A 72 1.36 8.94 27.43
CA GLU A 72 1.25 10.24 26.76
C GLU A 72 1.86 11.37 27.61
N GLU A 73 1.77 11.26 28.92
CA GLU A 73 2.22 12.26 29.90
C GLU A 73 3.75 12.38 29.87
N ASP A 74 4.47 11.26 29.90
CA ASP A 74 5.91 11.19 29.67
C ASP A 74 6.30 11.81 28.31
N ILE A 75 5.51 11.58 27.25
CA ILE A 75 5.74 12.18 25.91
C ILE A 75 5.51 13.70 25.93
N LYS A 76 4.44 14.18 26.56
CA LYS A 76 4.12 15.62 26.72
C LYS A 76 5.26 16.31 27.49
N SER A 77 5.65 15.76 28.64
CA SER A 77 6.75 16.29 29.47
C SER A 77 8.11 16.24 28.77
N LEU A 78 8.40 15.21 27.97
CA LEU A 78 9.60 15.13 27.13
C LEU A 78 9.65 16.26 26.10
N VAL A 79 8.55 16.52 25.40
CA VAL A 79 8.44 17.61 24.42
C VAL A 79 8.58 18.97 25.10
N GLU A 80 7.88 19.21 26.21
CA GLU A 80 7.98 20.45 26.98
C GLU A 80 9.41 20.69 27.49
N ALA A 81 10.07 19.67 28.04
CA ALA A 81 11.45 19.77 28.51
C ALA A 81 12.44 20.03 27.36
N ALA A 82 12.28 19.35 26.22
CA ALA A 82 13.11 19.54 25.02
C ALA A 82 13.04 20.98 24.49
N ILE A 83 11.82 21.50 24.32
CA ILE A 83 11.58 22.85 23.78
C ILE A 83 11.95 23.91 24.81
N LYS A 84 11.65 23.72 26.11
CA LYS A 84 12.09 24.63 27.18
C LYS A 84 13.62 24.72 27.29
N LYS A 85 14.34 23.64 27.00
CA LYS A 85 15.81 23.59 27.08
C LYS A 85 16.50 24.33 25.93
N PHE A 86 16.01 24.18 24.69
CA PHE A 86 16.70 24.66 23.49
C PHE A 86 15.94 25.70 22.65
N ASN A 87 14.69 26.02 23.00
CA ASN A 87 13.78 26.93 22.30
C ASN A 87 13.56 26.64 20.80
N LYS A 88 13.91 25.44 20.33
CA LYS A 88 13.66 24.96 18.95
C LYS A 88 13.86 23.45 18.86
N LEU A 89 13.42 22.86 17.75
CA LEU A 89 13.86 21.53 17.31
C LEU A 89 14.11 21.55 15.80
N ASP A 90 15.31 21.13 15.36
CA ASP A 90 15.64 21.00 13.95
C ASP A 90 15.46 19.58 13.41
N ILE A 91 15.67 18.55 14.26
CA ILE A 91 15.69 17.16 13.82
C ILE A 91 14.95 16.26 14.83
N LEU A 92 14.09 15.36 14.33
CA LEU A 92 13.47 14.29 15.12
C LEU A 92 13.92 12.92 14.59
N VAL A 93 14.60 12.13 15.44
CA VAL A 93 14.98 10.75 15.16
C VAL A 93 14.12 9.79 16.00
N ASN A 94 13.08 9.25 15.38
CA ASN A 94 12.21 8.24 16.00
C ASN A 94 12.88 6.86 15.89
N ASN A 95 13.82 6.57 16.79
CA ASN A 95 14.58 5.32 16.83
C ASN A 95 14.03 4.28 17.84
N ALA A 96 13.27 4.71 18.85
CA ALA A 96 12.71 3.81 19.85
C ALA A 96 11.85 2.71 19.22
N GLY A 97 11.97 1.49 19.76
CA GLY A 97 11.18 0.35 19.34
C GLY A 97 11.48 -0.92 20.12
N ILE A 98 10.55 -1.84 20.06
CA ILE A 98 10.61 -3.20 20.63
C ILE A 98 10.28 -4.23 19.54
N LEU A 99 10.71 -5.46 19.77
CA LEU A 99 10.38 -6.63 18.96
C LEU A 99 9.97 -7.74 19.92
N GLU A 100 8.88 -8.43 19.61
CA GLU A 100 8.45 -9.65 20.27
C GLU A 100 8.05 -10.67 19.21
N ASN A 101 8.10 -11.95 19.56
CA ASN A 101 7.74 -13.03 18.65
C ASN A 101 6.24 -13.35 18.75
N GLY A 102 5.61 -13.67 17.62
CA GLY A 102 4.20 -14.04 17.53
C GLY A 102 3.71 -14.31 16.11
N THR A 103 2.76 -15.25 15.98
CA THR A 103 2.05 -15.64 14.75
C THR A 103 0.61 -15.12 14.77
N ILE A 104 -0.15 -15.35 13.69
CA ILE A 104 -1.59 -14.99 13.65
C ILE A 104 -2.44 -15.80 14.64
N GLU A 105 -1.92 -16.91 15.16
CA GLU A 105 -2.62 -17.84 16.06
C GLU A 105 -2.34 -17.58 17.53
N ASN A 106 -1.21 -16.94 17.86
CA ASN A 106 -0.72 -16.78 19.24
C ASN A 106 -0.26 -15.37 19.64
N THR A 107 -0.26 -14.38 18.75
CA THR A 107 -0.11 -12.97 19.16
C THR A 107 -1.37 -12.51 19.89
N THR A 108 -1.25 -12.18 21.18
CA THR A 108 -2.38 -11.64 21.95
C THR A 108 -2.65 -10.17 21.60
N LEU A 109 -3.84 -9.66 21.95
CA LEU A 109 -4.18 -8.25 21.69
C LEU A 109 -3.30 -7.30 22.51
N GLU A 110 -2.98 -7.66 23.75
CA GLU A 110 -2.11 -6.89 24.64
C GLU A 110 -0.69 -6.80 24.08
N GLN A 111 -0.18 -7.91 23.55
CA GLN A 111 1.12 -7.95 22.85
C GLN A 111 1.10 -7.11 21.57
N PHE A 112 0.03 -7.21 20.77
CA PHE A 112 -0.15 -6.44 19.54
C PHE A 112 -0.18 -4.93 19.84
N ASP A 113 -1.01 -4.50 20.78
CA ASP A 113 -1.19 -3.12 21.17
C ASP A 113 0.06 -2.56 21.87
N HIS A 114 0.79 -3.35 22.67
CA HIS A 114 2.08 -2.93 23.24
C HIS A 114 3.11 -2.63 22.14
N MET A 115 3.26 -3.52 21.15
CA MET A 115 4.14 -3.29 20.01
C MET A 115 3.71 -2.09 19.17
N LEU A 116 2.41 -1.93 18.86
CA LEU A 116 1.94 -0.78 18.09
C LEU A 116 2.06 0.54 18.88
N SER A 117 1.86 0.51 20.21
CA SER A 117 2.01 1.68 21.07
C SER A 117 3.43 2.23 21.01
N VAL A 118 4.44 1.38 21.24
CA VAL A 118 5.85 1.80 21.21
C VAL A 118 6.34 2.08 19.79
N ASN A 119 6.08 1.19 18.82
CA ASN A 119 6.71 1.26 17.50
C ASN A 119 6.04 2.24 16.53
N LEU A 120 4.78 2.63 16.76
CA LEU A 120 3.98 3.41 15.81
C LEU A 120 3.21 4.56 16.45
N ARG A 121 2.47 4.33 17.55
CA ARG A 121 1.66 5.37 18.24
C ARG A 121 2.55 6.48 18.78
N ALA A 122 3.65 6.13 19.45
CA ALA A 122 4.64 7.08 19.93
C ALA A 122 5.30 7.89 18.80
N VAL A 123 5.62 7.23 17.67
CA VAL A 123 6.21 7.86 16.47
C VAL A 123 5.27 8.91 15.88
N PHE A 124 3.98 8.58 15.76
CA PHE A 124 2.95 9.53 15.36
C PHE A 124 2.81 10.68 16.37
N TYR A 125 2.73 10.38 17.66
CA TYR A 125 2.39 11.39 18.67
C TYR A 125 3.53 12.40 18.93
N LEU A 126 4.78 11.92 18.98
CA LEU A 126 5.96 12.80 19.01
C LEU A 126 6.02 13.68 17.75
N THR A 127 5.77 13.10 16.57
CA THR A 127 5.74 13.85 15.30
C THR A 127 4.63 14.92 15.32
N ASN A 128 3.45 14.61 15.88
CA ASN A 128 2.34 15.54 16.00
C ASN A 128 2.66 16.72 16.92
N LEU A 129 3.16 16.46 18.13
CA LEU A 129 3.49 17.51 19.10
C LEU A 129 4.67 18.39 18.67
N LEU A 130 5.69 17.81 18.03
CA LEU A 130 6.89 18.53 17.59
C LEU A 130 6.75 19.19 16.21
N CYS A 131 5.64 18.93 15.50
CA CYS A 131 5.35 19.47 14.18
C CYS A 131 5.53 21.00 14.08
N PRO A 132 5.03 21.85 15.02
CA PRO A 132 5.19 23.30 14.91
C PRO A 132 6.66 23.75 14.91
N HIS A 133 7.47 23.19 15.80
CA HIS A 133 8.89 23.54 15.95
C HIS A 133 9.74 23.03 14.79
N LEU A 134 9.39 21.87 14.22
CA LEU A 134 10.01 21.37 13.01
C LEU A 134 9.66 22.23 11.78
N ILE A 135 8.43 22.76 11.70
CA ILE A 135 8.02 23.71 10.65
C ILE A 135 8.81 25.02 10.77
N GLU A 136 8.91 25.56 11.99
CA GLU A 136 9.66 26.79 12.29
C GLU A 136 11.13 26.72 11.84
N THR A 137 11.80 25.60 12.10
CA THR A 137 13.21 25.38 11.69
C THR A 137 13.40 24.88 10.26
N ARG A 138 12.31 24.52 9.56
CA ARG A 138 12.31 23.74 8.30
C ARG A 138 13.16 22.47 8.43
N GLY A 139 12.86 21.73 9.49
CA GLY A 139 13.63 20.60 9.99
C GLY A 139 13.48 19.29 9.22
N ALA A 140 13.98 18.22 9.83
CA ALA A 140 13.95 16.87 9.27
C ALA A 140 13.47 15.82 10.28
N ILE A 141 12.65 14.88 9.83
CA ILE A 141 12.25 13.69 10.61
C ILE A 141 12.88 12.47 9.95
N VAL A 142 13.55 11.64 10.75
CA VAL A 142 14.08 10.34 10.33
C VAL A 142 13.54 9.24 11.25
N ASN A 143 12.64 8.42 10.72
CA ASN A 143 12.08 7.28 11.45
C ASN A 143 12.95 6.04 11.25
N VAL A 144 13.26 5.28 12.32
CA VAL A 144 13.94 3.99 12.20
C VAL A 144 12.88 2.90 12.10
N SER A 145 12.65 2.47 10.86
CA SER A 145 11.72 1.40 10.52
C SER A 145 12.42 0.04 10.63
N SER A 146 12.26 -0.83 9.65
CA SER A 146 12.96 -2.12 9.51
C SER A 146 12.81 -2.62 8.07
N VAL A 147 13.66 -3.54 7.62
CA VAL A 147 13.37 -4.40 6.45
C VAL A 147 12.02 -5.11 6.62
N ASN A 148 11.57 -5.36 7.86
CA ASN A 148 10.24 -5.88 8.20
C ASN A 148 9.07 -4.95 7.86
N GLY A 149 9.31 -3.65 7.61
CA GLY A 149 8.29 -2.72 7.10
C GLY A 149 8.07 -2.83 5.58
N MET A 150 9.11 -3.22 4.85
CA MET A 150 9.07 -3.45 3.41
C MET A 150 8.70 -4.90 3.03
N ARG A 151 8.93 -5.86 3.94
CA ARG A 151 8.74 -7.31 3.72
C ARG A 151 8.24 -8.00 4.97
N SER A 152 7.24 -8.87 4.83
CA SER A 152 6.82 -9.77 5.91
C SER A 152 7.85 -10.86 6.19
N PHE A 153 8.07 -11.14 7.48
CA PHE A 153 8.80 -12.32 7.96
C PHE A 153 7.91 -13.11 8.93
N PRO A 154 7.96 -14.46 8.96
CA PRO A 154 7.17 -15.26 9.88
C PRO A 154 7.57 -15.00 11.35
N ASN A 155 6.69 -15.37 12.27
CA ASN A 155 6.90 -15.35 13.73
C ASN A 155 7.15 -13.97 14.37
N VAL A 156 6.94 -12.87 13.64
CA VAL A 156 7.05 -11.49 14.15
C VAL A 156 5.90 -10.60 13.61
N LEU A 157 4.66 -11.09 13.69
CA LEU A 157 3.48 -10.53 13.01
C LEU A 157 3.22 -9.04 13.34
N ALA A 158 3.04 -8.71 14.62
CA ALA A 158 2.76 -7.35 15.05
C ALA A 158 3.94 -6.40 14.79
N TYR A 159 5.18 -6.90 14.90
CA TYR A 159 6.37 -6.12 14.55
C TYR A 159 6.36 -5.70 13.07
N ASN A 160 6.11 -6.64 12.14
CA ASN A 160 5.96 -6.33 10.70
C ASN A 160 4.91 -5.23 10.48
N ILE A 161 3.73 -5.39 11.06
CA ILE A 161 2.60 -4.45 10.91
C ILE A 161 2.99 -3.07 11.45
N SER A 162 3.61 -3.01 12.64
CA SER A 162 4.04 -1.74 13.23
C SER A 162 5.08 -1.00 12.38
N LYS A 163 6.06 -1.71 11.79
CA LYS A 163 7.09 -1.09 10.95
C LYS A 163 6.59 -0.75 9.54
N ALA A 164 5.68 -1.54 8.96
CA ALA A 164 4.98 -1.15 7.73
C ALA A 164 4.11 0.10 7.96
N GLY A 165 3.52 0.22 9.16
CA GLY A 165 2.84 1.42 9.63
C GLY A 165 3.78 2.64 9.71
N VAL A 166 5.01 2.48 10.21
CA VAL A 166 6.03 3.56 10.23
C VAL A 166 6.42 3.99 8.81
N ASP A 167 6.59 3.04 7.88
CA ASP A 167 6.89 3.37 6.48
C ASP A 167 5.74 4.15 5.82
N GLN A 168 4.49 3.80 6.12
CA GLN A 168 3.33 4.52 5.60
C GLN A 168 3.12 5.89 6.27
N LEU A 169 3.28 5.99 7.59
CA LEU A 169 3.27 7.24 8.34
C LEU A 169 4.32 8.22 7.80
N THR A 170 5.51 7.73 7.50
CA THR A 170 6.60 8.49 6.88
C THR A 170 6.15 9.11 5.55
N ARG A 171 5.52 8.33 4.67
CA ARG A 171 5.01 8.82 3.38
C ARG A 171 3.88 9.84 3.54
N CYS A 172 2.92 9.61 4.44
CA CYS A 172 1.82 10.56 4.68
C CYS A 172 2.35 11.90 5.23
N ALA A 173 3.15 11.86 6.30
CA ALA A 173 3.71 13.05 6.91
C ALA A 173 4.67 13.81 5.98
N ALA A 174 5.39 13.12 5.10
CA ALA A 174 6.19 13.78 4.06
C ALA A 174 5.34 14.65 3.13
N LEU A 175 4.19 14.15 2.66
CA LEU A 175 3.30 14.90 1.77
C LEU A 175 2.64 16.10 2.47
N GLU A 176 2.28 15.96 3.75
CA GLU A 176 1.65 17.03 4.54
C GLU A 176 2.62 18.12 5.01
N LEU A 177 3.91 17.79 5.17
CA LEU A 177 4.92 18.68 5.77
C LEU A 177 5.95 19.23 4.76
N ALA A 178 6.14 18.60 3.59
CA ALA A 178 7.00 19.14 2.54
C ALA A 178 6.61 20.55 2.04
N PRO A 179 5.31 20.90 1.87
CA PRO A 179 4.90 22.28 1.55
C PRO A 179 5.27 23.31 2.62
N LYS A 180 5.59 22.85 3.84
CA LYS A 180 6.02 23.66 4.99
C LYS A 180 7.55 23.67 5.16
N GLY A 181 8.28 23.06 4.23
CA GLY A 181 9.74 22.98 4.23
C GLY A 181 10.34 21.85 5.07
N VAL A 182 9.53 20.97 5.66
CA VAL A 182 10.01 19.86 6.52
C VAL A 182 10.11 18.58 5.71
N ARG A 183 11.24 17.87 5.85
CA ARG A 183 11.46 16.57 5.18
C ARG A 183 11.19 15.42 6.15
N VAL A 184 10.53 14.36 5.68
CA VAL A 184 10.21 13.18 6.51
C VAL A 184 10.64 11.93 5.74
N ASN A 185 11.56 11.14 6.30
CA ASN A 185 12.08 9.92 5.69
C ASN A 185 12.17 8.80 6.73
N CYS A 186 12.34 7.55 6.27
CA CYS A 186 12.72 6.45 7.14
C CYS A 186 13.95 5.71 6.63
N VAL A 187 14.70 5.13 7.56
CA VAL A 187 15.68 4.07 7.27
C VAL A 187 15.04 2.73 7.60
N ASN A 188 15.38 1.70 6.83
CA ASN A 188 14.87 0.34 7.00
C ASN A 188 16.05 -0.62 7.24
N PRO A 189 16.51 -0.77 8.50
CA PRO A 189 17.66 -1.62 8.81
C PRO A 189 17.42 -3.11 8.56
N GLY A 190 18.50 -3.82 8.21
CA GLY A 190 18.55 -5.28 8.22
C GLY A 190 18.82 -5.84 9.62
N VAL A 191 19.32 -7.07 9.69
CA VAL A 191 19.84 -7.58 10.97
C VAL A 191 21.04 -6.74 11.35
N THR A 192 20.92 -6.02 12.46
CA THR A 192 21.91 -5.06 12.94
C THR A 192 22.35 -5.47 14.34
N MET A 193 23.66 -5.57 14.58
CA MET A 193 24.21 -6.07 15.85
C MET A 193 23.86 -5.12 17.00
N THR A 194 22.84 -5.50 17.76
CA THR A 194 22.18 -4.67 18.78
C THR A 194 21.58 -5.54 19.87
N GLU A 195 21.29 -4.96 21.03
CA GLU A 195 20.56 -5.65 22.11
C GLU A 195 19.12 -6.05 21.74
N LEU A 196 18.55 -5.60 20.61
CA LEU A 196 17.13 -5.78 20.30
C LEU A 196 16.67 -7.25 20.36
N HIS A 197 17.38 -8.15 19.66
CA HIS A 197 17.03 -9.57 19.64
C HIS A 197 17.30 -10.26 20.99
N ARG A 198 18.33 -9.85 21.72
CA ARG A 198 18.61 -10.38 23.07
C ARG A 198 17.55 -9.95 24.09
N ARG A 199 17.01 -8.73 23.94
CA ARG A 199 15.90 -8.21 24.74
C ARG A 199 14.55 -8.84 24.35
N SER A 200 14.41 -9.38 23.13
CA SER A 200 13.25 -10.18 22.71
C SER A 200 13.37 -11.67 23.08
N GLY A 201 14.07 -11.98 24.17
CA GLY A 201 14.18 -13.34 24.72
C GLY A 201 15.21 -14.28 24.06
N MET A 202 16.02 -13.81 23.11
CA MET A 202 17.01 -14.66 22.43
C MET A 202 18.27 -14.85 23.30
N ASP A 203 18.60 -16.10 23.63
CA ASP A 203 19.82 -16.46 24.35
C ASP A 203 21.10 -16.25 23.50
N GLN A 204 22.28 -16.43 24.11
CA GLN A 204 23.56 -16.19 23.45
C GLN A 204 23.86 -17.18 22.31
N THR A 205 23.42 -18.43 22.41
CA THR A 205 23.59 -19.47 21.39
C THR A 205 22.68 -19.20 20.20
N ALA A 206 21.39 -18.97 20.46
CA ALA A 206 20.41 -18.59 19.44
C ALA A 206 20.79 -17.27 18.73
N TYR A 207 21.28 -16.28 19.48
CA TYR A 207 21.77 -15.01 18.91
C TYR A 207 23.01 -15.23 18.02
N SER A 208 23.95 -16.07 18.43
CA SER A 208 25.14 -16.37 17.63
C SER A 208 24.76 -17.09 16.33
N ALA A 209 23.85 -18.06 16.39
CA ALA A 209 23.31 -18.75 15.21
C ALA A 209 22.53 -17.81 14.28
N PHE A 210 21.78 -16.84 14.83
CA PHE A 210 21.03 -15.84 14.05
C PHE A 210 21.94 -14.83 13.32
N ILE A 211 23.04 -14.41 13.98
CA ILE A 211 24.07 -13.59 13.33
C ILE A 211 24.83 -14.40 12.26
N GLU A 212 25.13 -15.67 12.50
CA GLU A 212 25.75 -16.54 11.49
C GLU A 212 24.81 -16.74 10.28
N HIS A 213 23.53 -17.02 10.52
CA HIS A 213 22.51 -17.15 9.47
C HIS A 213 22.33 -15.86 8.65
N SER A 214 22.70 -14.70 9.19
CA SER A 214 22.68 -13.43 8.47
C SER A 214 23.62 -13.44 7.24
N LYS A 215 24.69 -14.26 7.25
CA LYS A 215 25.55 -14.49 6.07
C LYS A 215 24.79 -15.03 4.84
N SER A 216 23.72 -15.78 5.06
CA SER A 216 22.91 -16.40 4.00
C SER A 216 21.73 -15.52 3.53
N THR A 217 21.30 -14.56 4.35
CA THR A 217 20.08 -13.76 4.12
C THR A 217 20.34 -12.31 3.72
N HIS A 218 21.57 -11.82 3.84
CA HIS A 218 21.99 -10.49 3.37
C HIS A 218 22.87 -10.68 2.13
N ALA A 219 22.69 -9.87 1.09
CA ALA A 219 23.49 -9.96 -0.13
C ALA A 219 24.98 -9.61 0.11
N LEU A 220 25.27 -8.75 1.08
CA LEU A 220 26.63 -8.44 1.56
C LEU A 220 27.22 -9.49 2.51
N GLY A 221 26.55 -10.63 2.74
CA GLY A 221 27.12 -11.76 3.48
C GLY A 221 27.38 -11.53 4.97
N ARG A 222 26.76 -10.53 5.61
CA ARG A 222 26.89 -10.25 7.05
C ARG A 222 25.70 -9.44 7.62
N ALA A 223 25.61 -9.41 8.95
CA ALA A 223 24.83 -8.41 9.67
C ALA A 223 25.48 -7.00 9.57
N GLY A 224 24.67 -5.97 9.79
CA GLY A 224 25.10 -4.56 9.86
C GLY A 224 25.56 -4.14 11.26
N ASN A 225 26.37 -3.08 11.32
CA ASN A 225 26.73 -2.37 12.54
C ASN A 225 25.79 -1.18 12.78
N PRO A 226 25.49 -0.80 14.05
CA PRO A 226 24.69 0.38 14.37
C PRO A 226 25.14 1.67 13.69
N GLU A 227 26.45 1.84 13.52
CA GLU A 227 27.10 2.99 12.90
C GLU A 227 26.78 3.14 11.41
N GLU A 228 26.58 2.02 10.70
CA GLU A 228 26.18 2.03 9.28
C GLU A 228 24.78 2.62 9.11
N VAL A 229 23.87 2.35 10.05
CA VAL A 229 22.54 2.96 10.11
C VAL A 229 22.61 4.42 10.57
N ALA A 230 23.43 4.72 11.58
CA ALA A 230 23.63 6.10 12.06
C ALA A 230 24.12 7.04 10.94
N ASN A 231 25.03 6.59 10.08
CA ASN A 231 25.49 7.34 8.91
C ASN A 231 24.34 7.68 7.94
N ALA A 232 23.46 6.74 7.65
CA ALA A 232 22.27 6.96 6.81
C ALA A 232 21.27 7.93 7.46
N ILE A 233 21.08 7.83 8.79
CA ILE A 233 20.23 8.77 9.55
C ILE A 233 20.81 10.20 9.51
N ALA A 234 22.12 10.34 9.71
CA ALA A 234 22.81 11.64 9.65
C ALA A 234 22.74 12.27 8.25
N PHE A 235 22.93 11.48 7.19
CA PHE A 235 22.71 11.92 5.82
C PHE A 235 21.29 12.44 5.61
N LEU A 236 20.26 11.64 5.93
CA LEU A 236 18.84 11.99 5.74
C LEU A 236 18.41 13.20 6.59
N ALA A 237 18.98 13.40 7.79
CA ALA A 237 18.72 14.56 8.62
C ALA A 237 19.37 15.85 8.08
N SER A 238 20.52 15.74 7.42
CA SER A 238 21.32 16.88 6.95
C SER A 238 20.81 17.54 5.65
N GLY A 239 21.40 18.69 5.30
CA GLY A 239 21.17 19.38 4.03
C GLY A 239 21.59 18.59 2.78
N ALA A 240 22.42 17.56 2.91
CA ALA A 240 22.80 16.69 1.78
C ALA A 240 21.61 15.88 1.22
N ALA A 241 20.57 15.68 2.04
CA ALA A 241 19.31 15.05 1.65
C ALA A 241 18.19 16.08 1.37
N SER A 242 18.54 17.32 1.01
CA SER A 242 17.60 18.44 0.80
C SER A 242 16.49 18.15 -0.22
N PHE A 243 16.74 17.33 -1.25
CA PHE A 243 15.75 16.92 -2.24
C PHE A 243 15.15 15.51 -1.98
N ILE A 244 15.27 15.00 -0.74
CA ILE A 244 14.77 13.68 -0.34
C ILE A 244 13.75 13.82 0.79
N THR A 245 12.49 13.47 0.49
CA THR A 245 11.38 13.36 1.44
C THR A 245 10.45 12.22 0.99
N GLY A 246 9.75 11.57 1.93
CA GLY A 246 8.87 10.42 1.69
C GLY A 246 9.61 9.10 1.42
N ALA A 247 10.94 9.07 1.49
CA ALA A 247 11.73 7.90 1.14
C ALA A 247 11.81 6.86 2.28
N SER A 248 11.79 5.59 1.90
CA SER A 248 12.12 4.44 2.74
C SER A 248 13.46 3.87 2.26
N LEU A 249 14.53 4.12 3.00
CA LEU A 249 15.91 3.82 2.59
C LEU A 249 16.39 2.49 3.21
N PRO A 250 16.61 1.42 2.43
CA PRO A 250 17.17 0.17 2.96
C PRO A 250 18.59 0.35 3.47
N VAL A 251 18.85 -0.09 4.71
CA VAL A 251 20.20 -0.15 5.30
C VAL A 251 20.42 -1.57 5.84
N ASP A 252 20.35 -2.53 4.92
CA ASP A 252 20.08 -3.94 5.23
C ASP A 252 20.97 -4.94 4.49
N GLY A 253 22.10 -4.48 3.95
CA GLY A 253 23.01 -5.32 3.18
C GLY A 253 22.36 -6.02 1.98
N GLY A 254 21.24 -5.48 1.45
CA GLY A 254 20.48 -6.06 0.34
C GLY A 254 19.46 -7.13 0.74
N ARG A 255 19.17 -7.33 2.04
CA ARG A 255 18.21 -8.32 2.55
C ARG A 255 16.79 -8.14 1.95
N HIS A 256 16.38 -6.93 1.63
CA HIS A 256 15.12 -6.64 0.94
C HIS A 256 15.12 -7.15 -0.51
N ALA A 257 16.22 -6.97 -1.25
CA ALA A 257 16.37 -7.37 -2.64
C ALA A 257 16.57 -8.89 -2.82
N MET A 258 17.02 -9.59 -1.77
CA MET A 258 17.14 -11.05 -1.79
C MET A 258 15.78 -11.72 -2.01
N CYS A 259 15.58 -12.29 -3.20
CA CYS A 259 14.43 -13.16 -3.51
C CYS A 259 14.19 -14.17 -2.37
N PRO A 260 12.93 -14.42 -1.94
CA PRO A 260 12.63 -15.46 -0.95
C PRO A 260 12.95 -16.84 -1.53
N ARG A 261 14.21 -17.23 -1.45
CA ARG A 261 14.67 -18.60 -1.71
C ARG A 261 13.90 -19.50 -0.74
N ARG A 262 13.14 -20.48 -1.27
CA ARG A 262 12.83 -21.69 -0.47
C ARG A 262 14.17 -22.21 0.08
N ALA A 263 14.17 -22.69 1.31
CA ALA A 263 15.34 -23.33 1.90
C ALA A 263 15.66 -24.65 1.15
N ARG A 264 16.36 -24.55 0.02
CA ARG A 264 17.02 -25.68 -0.64
C ARG A 264 18.25 -26.02 0.20
N GLY A 265 18.02 -26.76 1.28
CA GLY A 265 19.00 -27.06 2.32
C GLY A 265 18.69 -28.29 3.19
N MET A 266 17.63 -29.02 2.86
CA MET A 266 17.43 -30.43 3.20
C MET A 266 17.05 -31.16 1.90
N SER A 267 17.38 -32.45 1.79
CA SER A 267 17.17 -33.28 0.60
C SER A 267 15.68 -33.44 0.26
N ALA A 268 15.37 -33.66 -1.02
CA ALA A 268 14.02 -33.98 -1.50
C ALA A 268 13.76 -35.50 -1.50
N GLU A 269 14.32 -36.17 -0.51
CA GLU A 269 14.24 -37.61 -0.22
C GLU A 269 14.00 -37.68 1.31
N GLU A 270 13.11 -38.57 1.75
CA GLU A 270 12.47 -38.59 3.09
C GLU A 270 11.31 -37.57 3.31
N GLU A 271 10.27 -37.62 2.46
CA GLU A 271 8.89 -37.31 2.88
C GLU A 271 8.02 -38.57 2.70
N GLU A 272 8.05 -39.48 3.67
CA GLU A 272 7.05 -40.56 3.74
C GLU A 272 5.74 -40.02 4.33
N TYR A 273 4.69 -40.03 3.52
CA TYR A 273 3.38 -39.48 3.89
C TYR A 273 2.65 -40.40 4.88
N ILE A 274 2.74 -40.07 6.17
CA ILE A 274 1.91 -40.67 7.23
C ILE A 274 0.60 -39.86 7.34
N PRO A 275 -0.58 -40.43 6.99
CA PRO A 275 -1.85 -39.73 7.14
C PRO A 275 -2.25 -39.63 8.63
N PRO A 276 -2.90 -38.54 9.06
CA PRO A 276 -3.34 -38.38 10.44
C PRO A 276 -4.59 -39.25 10.70
N ASN A 277 -4.46 -40.17 11.66
CA ASN A 277 -5.57 -40.81 12.36
C ASN A 277 -5.20 -40.94 13.84
N ASP A 278 -6.23 -41.13 14.65
CA ASP A 278 -6.17 -41.45 16.08
C ASP A 278 -5.46 -40.41 16.96
N VAL A 279 -6.27 -39.49 17.47
CA VAL A 279 -5.98 -38.73 18.69
C VAL A 279 -6.60 -39.51 19.85
N ASP A 280 -5.80 -40.01 20.78
CA ASP A 280 -6.27 -40.71 21.97
C ASP A 280 -6.01 -39.93 23.27
N ASP A 281 -7.02 -39.90 24.14
CA ASP A 281 -7.03 -39.09 25.37
C ASP A 281 -6.11 -39.68 26.45
N ASN A 282 -4.90 -39.13 26.62
CA ASN A 282 -4.17 -39.06 27.91
C ASN A 282 -2.90 -38.19 27.80
N GLY A 283 -3.05 -36.86 27.96
CA GLY A 283 -1.91 -35.93 27.88
C GLY A 283 -1.00 -35.97 29.12
N PHE A 284 0.24 -36.44 28.96
CA PHE A 284 1.34 -36.22 29.90
C PHE A 284 2.69 -36.04 29.19
N PHE A 285 3.52 -35.13 29.70
CA PHE A 285 4.92 -35.00 29.28
C PHE A 285 5.80 -36.05 29.98
N ALA A 286 6.77 -36.59 29.26
CA ALA A 286 7.92 -37.31 29.82
C ALA A 286 9.21 -36.77 29.19
N LEU A 287 10.25 -36.64 30.02
CA LEU A 287 11.62 -36.37 29.59
C LEU A 287 12.33 -37.70 29.31
N ASP A 288 13.29 -37.74 28.39
CA ASP A 288 14.69 -37.90 28.78
C ASP A 288 15.69 -37.82 27.61
N ALA A 289 16.97 -37.76 27.96
CA ALA A 289 18.13 -37.60 27.07
C ALA A 289 18.70 -38.96 26.59
N PRO A 290 19.58 -39.00 25.56
CA PRO A 290 19.96 -40.25 24.91
C PRO A 290 20.96 -41.09 25.72
N VAL A 291 20.80 -42.41 25.68
CA VAL A 291 21.69 -43.40 26.31
C VAL A 291 22.50 -44.13 25.23
N LEU A 292 23.80 -44.31 25.49
CA LEU A 292 24.70 -45.11 24.65
C LEU A 292 24.60 -46.61 25.02
N THR A 293 24.53 -47.45 23.99
CA THR A 293 24.76 -48.91 23.98
C THR A 293 26.10 -49.29 24.66
N PRO A 294 26.30 -50.51 25.23
CA PRO A 294 26.23 -51.76 24.44
C PRO A 294 25.76 -53.00 25.27
N PRO A 295 26.12 -54.28 24.99
CA PRO A 295 25.06 -55.27 24.69
C PRO A 295 25.09 -56.56 25.53
N HIS A 296 23.99 -57.34 25.56
CA HIS A 296 24.04 -58.82 25.53
C HIS A 296 22.66 -59.47 25.33
N ASN A 297 22.56 -60.27 24.26
CA ASN A 297 22.08 -61.66 24.17
C ASN A 297 20.80 -62.19 24.91
N GLN A 298 20.17 -63.18 24.26
CA GLN A 298 19.13 -64.12 24.74
C GLN A 298 17.63 -63.71 24.65
N SER A 299 16.95 -64.40 23.74
CA SER A 299 15.51 -64.72 23.67
C SER A 299 15.11 -65.81 24.70
N PRO A 300 13.81 -66.17 24.95
CA PRO A 300 12.62 -65.90 24.13
C PRO A 300 11.31 -65.50 24.88
N SER A 301 10.24 -65.38 24.08
CA SER A 301 8.79 -65.33 24.38
C SER A 301 8.24 -66.55 25.17
N PRO A 302 6.93 -66.67 25.54
CA PRO A 302 5.74 -65.85 25.19
C PRO A 302 4.98 -65.34 26.47
N SER A 303 3.66 -65.28 26.70
CA SER A 303 2.40 -65.78 26.06
C SER A 303 1.12 -65.22 26.73
N LEU A 304 -0.07 -65.42 26.11
CA LEU A 304 -1.43 -65.45 26.74
C LEU A 304 -2.02 -64.11 27.29
N GLU A 305 -3.34 -63.87 27.38
CA GLU A 305 -4.51 -64.32 26.57
C GLU A 305 -5.82 -63.53 26.90
N ILE A 306 -6.67 -63.28 25.88
CA ILE A 306 -8.15 -63.39 25.88
C ILE A 306 -9.09 -62.49 26.77
N ARG A 307 -10.33 -62.33 26.28
CA ARG A 307 -11.58 -61.75 26.87
C ARG A 307 -11.59 -60.22 27.11
N SER A 308 -12.34 -59.38 26.38
CA SER A 308 -13.71 -59.41 25.81
C SER A 308 -14.85 -59.11 26.79
N SER A 309 -15.66 -58.09 26.47
CA SER A 309 -17.11 -58.04 26.79
C SER A 309 -17.83 -57.06 25.86
N ARG A 310 -19.06 -57.43 25.44
CA ARG A 310 -19.96 -56.57 24.65
C ARG A 310 -20.82 -55.70 25.59
N ARG A 311 -21.31 -54.56 25.09
CA ARG A 311 -22.72 -54.13 25.28
C ARG A 311 -23.23 -53.42 24.01
N ILE A 312 -24.55 -53.36 23.88
CA ILE A 312 -25.31 -52.91 22.70
C ILE A 312 -26.48 -52.04 23.21
N ALA A 313 -27.06 -51.22 22.31
CA ALA A 313 -28.37 -50.55 22.39
C ALA A 313 -28.36 -49.05 22.83
N GLU A 314 -29.19 -48.14 22.27
CA GLU A 314 -29.98 -48.21 21.02
C GLU A 314 -30.37 -46.80 20.45
N ARG A 315 -31.10 -46.82 19.32
CA ARG A 315 -31.51 -45.72 18.42
C ARG A 315 -32.23 -44.50 19.05
N SER A 316 -31.92 -43.30 18.55
CA SER A 316 -32.84 -42.30 17.93
C SER A 316 -32.11 -40.95 17.69
N GLY A 317 -32.52 -40.03 16.82
CA GLY A 317 -33.60 -40.06 15.83
C GLY A 317 -34.29 -38.69 15.62
N GLY A 318 -33.69 -37.73 14.88
CA GLY A 318 -34.28 -36.40 14.68
C GLY A 318 -33.70 -35.60 13.48
N ARG A 319 -34.51 -34.72 12.88
CA ARG A 319 -34.14 -33.81 11.77
C ARG A 319 -34.23 -32.34 12.23
N TYR A 320 -33.39 -31.46 11.68
CA TYR A 320 -33.55 -30.00 11.78
C TYR A 320 -33.88 -29.37 10.41
N PRO A 321 -34.81 -28.41 10.33
CA PRO A 321 -35.19 -27.73 9.08
C PRO A 321 -34.56 -26.33 8.89
N ASN A 322 -34.57 -25.84 7.65
CA ASN A 322 -34.17 -24.49 7.27
C ASN A 322 -35.08 -23.39 7.85
N ARG A 323 -34.54 -22.17 8.01
CA ARG A 323 -35.31 -20.93 7.79
C ARG A 323 -34.43 -19.70 7.49
N GLU A 324 -34.72 -19.03 6.38
CA GLU A 324 -34.39 -17.62 6.19
C GLU A 324 -35.41 -16.74 6.93
N VAL A 325 -34.99 -15.57 7.43
CA VAL A 325 -35.88 -14.40 7.62
C VAL A 325 -35.12 -13.11 7.34
N LEU A 326 -35.51 -12.38 6.30
CA LEU A 326 -35.23 -10.94 6.16
C LEU A 326 -36.24 -10.14 6.98
N LEU A 327 -35.85 -9.01 7.60
CA LEU A 327 -36.70 -7.81 7.69
C LEU A 327 -35.94 -6.54 8.12
N ARG A 328 -36.55 -5.36 7.95
CA ARG A 328 -35.94 -4.02 8.05
C ARG A 328 -36.80 -3.04 8.86
N ARG A 329 -36.16 -2.28 9.77
CA ARG A 329 -36.64 -1.00 10.38
C ARG A 329 -37.93 -1.16 11.24
N ARG A 330 -38.38 -0.21 12.08
CA ARG A 330 -38.08 1.23 12.27
C ARG A 330 -37.89 1.60 13.77
N TYR A 331 -37.59 2.87 14.03
CA TYR A 331 -37.43 3.50 15.35
C TYR A 331 -38.68 4.28 15.81
N SER A 332 -38.62 4.86 17.03
CA SER A 332 -39.46 5.92 17.64
C SER A 332 -40.68 5.49 18.49
N PRO A 333 -41.16 6.33 19.44
CA PRO A 333 -40.43 7.20 20.41
C PRO A 333 -41.04 7.23 21.85
N GLY A 334 -40.41 7.92 22.83
CA GLY A 334 -41.01 8.20 24.16
C GLY A 334 -40.16 9.10 25.10
N LEU A 335 -40.83 9.92 25.93
CA LEU A 335 -40.36 10.88 26.97
C LEU A 335 -41.40 10.89 28.12
N PRO A 336 -41.29 11.63 29.27
CA PRO A 336 -40.34 12.69 29.74
C PRO A 336 -39.57 12.26 31.03
N GLY A 337 -38.80 13.06 31.81
CA GLY A 337 -38.43 14.50 31.91
C GLY A 337 -37.47 14.66 33.14
N ASP A 338 -37.14 15.81 33.75
CA ASP A 338 -37.20 17.26 33.43
C ASP A 338 -36.27 18.04 34.42
N GLU A 339 -36.43 19.37 34.62
CA GLU A 339 -35.68 20.29 35.52
C GLU A 339 -34.17 20.59 35.24
N SER A 340 -33.60 21.78 35.50
CA SER A 340 -34.14 23.16 35.66
C SER A 340 -33.03 24.24 35.51
N LEU A 341 -33.42 25.54 35.43
CA LEU A 341 -32.60 26.79 35.54
C LEU A 341 -31.59 27.16 34.40
N SER A 342 -31.34 28.45 34.05
CA SER A 342 -32.21 29.66 34.02
C SER A 342 -31.62 30.81 33.15
N ARG A 343 -32.48 31.55 32.44
CA ARG A 343 -32.28 32.93 31.84
C ARG A 343 -31.21 33.05 30.71
N SER A 344 -31.31 33.94 29.71
CA SER A 344 -32.23 35.08 29.45
C SER A 344 -32.70 35.14 27.96
N ARG A 345 -33.43 36.20 27.54
CA ARG A 345 -34.15 36.35 26.23
C ARG A 345 -33.39 37.33 25.30
N LEU A 346 -33.51 37.34 23.97
CA LEU A 346 -34.71 37.67 23.16
C LEU A 346 -34.52 37.34 21.65
N GLY A 347 -35.64 37.09 20.92
CA GLY A 347 -35.78 37.47 19.50
C GLY A 347 -35.54 36.42 18.39
N ARG A 348 -36.61 36.08 17.65
CA ARG A 348 -36.61 35.61 16.24
C ARG A 348 -37.80 36.28 15.52
N PRO A 349 -37.78 36.40 14.17
CA PRO A 349 -38.62 35.47 13.39
C PRO A 349 -38.06 35.01 12.02
N LEU A 350 -38.42 33.77 11.68
CA LEU A 350 -38.74 33.14 10.38
C LEU A 350 -38.11 33.54 9.03
N ASP A 351 -37.76 32.48 8.28
CA ASP A 351 -37.80 32.26 6.82
C ASP A 351 -37.22 33.26 5.79
N ARG A 352 -36.27 32.75 4.99
CA ARG A 352 -36.35 32.68 3.50
C ARG A 352 -35.23 31.82 2.89
N LYS A 353 -35.51 31.16 1.77
CA LYS A 353 -34.49 30.60 0.85
C LYS A 353 -34.09 31.67 -0.20
N PRO A 354 -32.81 31.81 -0.58
CA PRO A 354 -32.41 32.60 -1.74
C PRO A 354 -32.70 31.89 -3.09
N PRO A 355 -32.75 32.60 -4.23
CA PRO A 355 -33.46 32.15 -5.43
C PRO A 355 -32.58 31.64 -6.59
N ILE A 356 -33.26 31.10 -7.61
CA ILE A 356 -32.73 30.79 -8.95
C ILE A 356 -32.62 32.08 -9.77
N VAL A 357 -31.59 32.22 -10.62
CA VAL A 357 -31.41 33.33 -11.56
C VAL A 357 -31.54 32.84 -13.01
N LEU A 358 -32.30 33.56 -13.84
CA LEU A 358 -32.52 33.28 -15.27
C LEU A 358 -32.46 34.58 -16.09
N ILE A 359 -31.51 34.68 -17.03
CA ILE A 359 -31.40 35.77 -18.02
C ILE A 359 -30.75 35.21 -19.33
N PRO A 360 -30.86 35.85 -20.52
CA PRO A 360 -32.02 35.65 -21.39
C PRO A 360 -31.68 35.19 -22.83
N LYS A 361 -32.71 34.92 -23.65
CA LYS A 361 -32.59 34.69 -25.12
C LYS A 361 -32.39 36.00 -25.90
N ARG A 362 -31.65 35.95 -27.01
CA ARG A 362 -31.81 36.84 -28.19
C ARG A 362 -31.61 36.10 -29.52
N ARG A 363 -32.26 36.61 -30.57
CA ARG A 363 -32.31 36.24 -32.01
C ARG A 363 -32.99 37.44 -32.74
N PRO A 364 -33.04 37.54 -34.08
CA PRO A 364 -31.99 37.24 -35.07
C PRO A 364 -31.88 38.35 -36.16
N THR A 365 -30.87 38.28 -37.04
CA THR A 365 -30.82 38.93 -38.38
C THR A 365 -29.85 38.10 -39.26
N ALA A 366 -30.01 37.77 -40.56
CA ALA A 366 -30.86 38.15 -41.71
C ALA A 366 -30.05 38.88 -42.82
N ILE A 367 -30.06 38.59 -44.14
CA ILE A 367 -30.58 37.53 -45.08
C ILE A 367 -29.58 37.49 -46.29
N VAL A 368 -29.83 36.67 -47.34
CA VAL A 368 -29.34 36.76 -48.74
C VAL A 368 -28.03 36.01 -49.07
N HIS A 369 -27.92 35.19 -50.13
CA HIS A 369 -28.84 34.26 -50.83
C HIS A 369 -27.95 33.28 -51.64
N GLY A 370 -28.48 32.13 -52.08
CA GLY A 370 -27.75 31.18 -52.93
C GLY A 370 -28.33 29.78 -52.84
N ASP A 371 -29.16 29.42 -53.81
CA ASP A 371 -30.01 28.22 -53.78
C ASP A 371 -29.32 26.99 -54.39
N GLU A 372 -29.54 25.81 -53.80
CA GLU A 372 -30.32 24.70 -54.41
C GLU A 372 -30.40 23.48 -53.46
N SER A 373 -31.12 22.42 -53.86
CA SER A 373 -31.64 21.36 -52.97
C SER A 373 -31.83 20.03 -53.74
N PRO A 374 -32.22 18.88 -53.12
CA PRO A 374 -32.02 18.38 -51.76
C PRO A 374 -31.45 16.92 -51.77
N SER A 375 -31.74 16.13 -50.72
CA SER A 375 -31.63 14.65 -50.59
C SER A 375 -30.27 14.00 -50.27
N ASP A 376 -30.12 13.70 -48.97
CA ASP A 376 -29.69 12.42 -48.37
C ASP A 376 -28.31 11.75 -48.63
N LEU A 377 -28.01 10.81 -47.71
CA LEU A 377 -26.92 9.82 -47.76
C LEU A 377 -25.48 10.36 -47.85
N ASN A 378 -25.07 11.17 -46.88
CA ASN A 378 -23.66 11.13 -46.43
C ASN A 378 -23.51 11.39 -44.92
N ALA A 379 -23.33 10.29 -44.16
CA ALA A 379 -23.03 10.36 -42.74
C ALA A 379 -21.56 10.80 -42.55
N LYS A 380 -21.35 12.10 -42.30
CA LYS A 380 -20.01 12.65 -42.05
C LYS A 380 -19.31 11.90 -40.90
N PRO A 381 -18.01 11.57 -41.01
CA PRO A 381 -17.26 10.97 -39.92
C PRO A 381 -17.26 11.90 -38.69
N PRO A 382 -17.34 11.36 -37.46
CA PRO A 382 -17.46 12.17 -36.26
C PRO A 382 -16.17 12.96 -35.99
N VAL A 383 -16.23 14.27 -36.20
CA VAL A 383 -15.11 15.21 -35.95
C VAL A 383 -14.76 15.25 -34.47
N LEU A 384 -13.45 15.38 -34.19
CA LEU A 384 -12.86 15.31 -32.86
C LEU A 384 -13.16 16.52 -31.94
N LEU A 385 -12.86 16.30 -30.65
CA LEU A 385 -12.55 17.29 -29.60
C LEU A 385 -13.63 18.30 -29.17
N LYS A 386 -14.11 18.12 -27.92
CA LYS A 386 -14.30 19.20 -26.94
C LYS A 386 -14.02 18.70 -25.52
N SER A 387 -12.83 19.00 -24.98
CA SER A 387 -12.55 18.93 -23.53
C SER A 387 -11.37 19.80 -23.07
N THR A 388 -11.00 20.84 -23.82
CA THR A 388 -10.20 21.97 -23.35
C THR A 388 -10.86 23.25 -23.85
N ALA A 389 -10.75 24.33 -23.08
CA ALA A 389 -10.94 25.68 -23.61
C ALA A 389 -9.71 26.06 -24.48
N ASP A 390 -9.84 27.16 -25.21
CA ASP A 390 -8.75 27.90 -25.84
C ASP A 390 -7.83 27.13 -26.80
N VAL A 391 -8.41 26.70 -27.94
CA VAL A 391 -7.67 26.51 -29.19
C VAL A 391 -8.51 27.09 -30.34
N THR A 392 -8.19 28.32 -30.76
CA THR A 392 -8.88 29.05 -31.85
C THR A 392 -8.21 28.91 -33.22
N ASP A 393 -7.04 28.28 -33.29
CA ASP A 393 -6.09 28.44 -34.38
C ASP A 393 -5.75 27.11 -35.06
N GLY A 394 -5.96 27.03 -36.37
CA GLY A 394 -5.76 25.78 -37.14
C GLY A 394 -4.33 25.25 -37.15
N VAL A 395 -3.33 26.10 -36.89
CA VAL A 395 -1.92 25.70 -36.71
C VAL A 395 -1.71 24.99 -35.37
N SER A 396 -2.31 25.53 -34.29
CA SER A 396 -2.25 24.94 -32.95
C SER A 396 -2.95 23.58 -32.90
N LEU A 397 -4.05 23.40 -33.65
CA LEU A 397 -4.72 22.09 -33.77
C LEU A 397 -3.83 21.04 -34.46
N ARG A 398 -3.14 21.38 -35.56
CA ARG A 398 -2.19 20.47 -36.22
C ARG A 398 -1.06 20.07 -35.28
N ARG A 399 -0.43 21.05 -34.63
CA ARG A 399 0.66 20.83 -33.66
C ARG A 399 0.23 19.94 -32.49
N HIS A 400 -1.02 20.06 -32.04
CA HIS A 400 -1.59 19.18 -31.01
C HIS A 400 -1.79 17.74 -31.51
N ILE A 401 -2.28 17.55 -32.74
CA ILE A 401 -2.44 16.23 -33.37
C ILE A 401 -1.07 15.55 -33.58
N GLU A 402 -0.09 16.28 -34.11
CA GLU A 402 1.30 15.81 -34.27
C GLU A 402 1.93 15.39 -32.94
N GLU A 403 1.63 16.09 -31.85
CA GLU A 403 2.13 15.75 -30.51
C GLU A 403 1.43 14.53 -29.91
N GLN A 404 0.11 14.39 -30.09
CA GLN A 404 -0.60 13.16 -29.71
C GLN A 404 -0.07 11.96 -30.50
N ASP A 405 0.16 12.10 -31.81
CA ASP A 405 0.72 11.04 -32.65
C ASP A 405 2.15 10.66 -32.21
N ARG A 406 2.99 11.64 -31.84
CA ARG A 406 4.31 11.40 -31.25
C ARG A 406 4.25 10.63 -29.92
N ILE A 407 3.26 10.90 -29.06
CA ILE A 407 3.07 10.17 -27.80
C ILE A 407 2.55 8.75 -28.07
N ILE A 408 1.56 8.61 -28.95
CA ILE A 408 0.95 7.32 -29.32
C ILE A 408 2.00 6.36 -29.88
N ALA A 409 2.86 6.81 -30.80
CA ALA A 409 3.91 6.00 -31.42
C ALA A 409 5.00 5.50 -30.45
N GLN A 410 5.18 6.15 -29.30
CA GLN A 410 6.08 5.68 -28.24
C GLN A 410 5.38 4.65 -27.32
N VAL A 411 4.09 4.87 -27.07
CA VAL A 411 3.26 4.04 -26.18
C VAL A 411 2.84 2.71 -26.83
N THR A 412 2.60 2.67 -28.14
CA THR A 412 2.21 1.44 -28.85
C THR A 412 2.76 1.37 -30.28
N THR A 413 2.83 0.15 -30.80
CA THR A 413 3.14 -0.18 -32.20
C THR A 413 2.01 -0.94 -32.89
N SER A 414 0.87 -1.13 -32.20
CA SER A 414 -0.33 -1.77 -32.74
C SER A 414 -1.21 -0.73 -33.47
N PRO A 415 -1.90 -1.10 -34.58
CA PRO A 415 -2.74 -0.17 -35.34
C PRO A 415 -3.81 0.51 -34.47
N VAL A 416 -3.86 1.85 -34.46
CA VAL A 416 -4.71 2.63 -33.53
C VAL A 416 -5.95 3.12 -34.24
N PHE A 417 -7.10 2.60 -33.82
CA PHE A 417 -8.40 3.10 -34.26
C PHE A 417 -8.66 4.49 -33.66
N ARG A 418 -8.27 5.55 -34.39
CA ARG A 418 -8.34 6.96 -33.96
C ARG A 418 -9.75 7.41 -33.60
N ALA A 419 -10.14 7.23 -32.35
CA ALA A 419 -11.43 7.62 -31.78
C ALA A 419 -11.28 8.11 -30.34
N LYS A 420 -12.29 8.83 -29.83
CA LYS A 420 -12.37 9.15 -28.39
C LYS A 420 -12.50 7.87 -27.56
N PHE A 421 -11.92 7.84 -26.36
CA PHE A 421 -12.15 6.79 -25.36
C PHE A 421 -13.65 6.69 -25.01
N ILE A 422 -14.20 5.47 -24.98
CA ILE A 422 -15.62 5.24 -24.69
C ILE A 422 -15.83 4.67 -23.28
N GLY A 423 -16.40 5.49 -22.41
CA GLY A 423 -16.87 5.06 -21.08
C GLY A 423 -18.29 4.47 -21.06
N SER A 424 -19.14 4.85 -22.02
CA SER A 424 -20.59 4.63 -22.03
C SER A 424 -21.10 3.89 -23.27
N ILE A 425 -22.15 3.08 -23.10
CA ILE A 425 -22.74 2.27 -24.18
C ILE A 425 -23.25 3.10 -25.37
N VAL A 426 -23.66 4.36 -25.13
CA VAL A 426 -24.27 5.23 -26.16
C VAL A 426 -23.32 5.66 -27.27
N ASP A 427 -22.01 5.62 -27.03
CA ASP A 427 -20.99 6.01 -28.01
C ASP A 427 -20.47 4.81 -28.82
N VAL A 428 -20.81 3.57 -28.45
CA VAL A 428 -20.21 2.35 -29.00
C VAL A 428 -20.58 2.23 -30.50
N PRO A 429 -19.61 2.02 -31.41
CA PRO A 429 -19.86 1.94 -32.84
C PRO A 429 -20.43 0.57 -33.24
N VAL A 430 -21.64 0.26 -32.77
CA VAL A 430 -22.33 -1.03 -32.95
C VAL A 430 -22.40 -1.45 -34.42
N ALA A 431 -22.66 -0.51 -35.33
CA ALA A 431 -22.74 -0.79 -36.77
C ALA A 431 -21.39 -1.18 -37.42
N LEU A 432 -20.26 -0.83 -36.80
CA LEU A 432 -18.92 -1.25 -37.23
C LEU A 432 -18.59 -2.63 -36.65
N LEU A 433 -18.87 -2.86 -35.37
CA LEU A 433 -18.59 -4.12 -34.68
C LEU A 433 -19.48 -5.29 -35.15
N LEU A 434 -20.65 -4.99 -35.74
CA LEU A 434 -21.55 -5.97 -36.37
C LEU A 434 -21.16 -6.34 -37.82
N ARG A 435 -20.11 -5.78 -38.43
CA ARG A 435 -19.69 -6.19 -39.78
C ARG A 435 -19.00 -7.56 -39.77
N HIS A 436 -19.34 -8.40 -40.73
CA HIS A 436 -18.71 -9.71 -40.96
C HIS A 436 -17.52 -9.62 -41.95
N GLY A 437 -17.66 -8.79 -42.99
CA GLY A 437 -16.60 -8.49 -43.97
C GLY A 437 -15.51 -7.57 -43.41
N PRO A 438 -14.44 -7.30 -44.18
CA PRO A 438 -13.37 -6.40 -43.77
C PRO A 438 -13.87 -4.97 -43.46
N LEU A 439 -13.04 -4.22 -42.73
CA LEU A 439 -13.29 -2.83 -42.38
C LEU A 439 -12.29 -1.90 -43.05
N ASP A 440 -12.77 -0.73 -43.47
CA ASP A 440 -11.98 0.32 -44.10
C ASP A 440 -11.25 1.19 -43.04
N VAL A 441 -10.74 0.57 -41.96
CA VAL A 441 -10.11 1.22 -40.80
C VAL A 441 -8.95 0.36 -40.26
N GLU A 442 -8.09 0.95 -39.43
CA GLU A 442 -7.05 0.20 -38.71
C GLU A 442 -7.64 -0.87 -37.78
N VAL A 443 -7.20 -2.12 -37.95
CA VAL A 443 -7.61 -3.31 -37.18
C VAL A 443 -6.37 -4.09 -36.77
N CYS A 444 -6.33 -4.52 -35.51
CA CYS A 444 -5.29 -5.41 -35.00
C CYS A 444 -5.60 -6.88 -35.31
N ASP A 445 -4.59 -7.59 -35.83
CA ASP A 445 -4.53 -9.04 -35.99
C ASP A 445 -3.97 -9.77 -34.75
N SER A 446 -3.52 -8.99 -33.76
CA SER A 446 -2.75 -9.41 -32.60
C SER A 446 -3.18 -8.61 -31.36
N VAL A 447 -2.91 -9.13 -30.14
CA VAL A 447 -3.28 -8.41 -28.90
C VAL A 447 -2.53 -7.06 -28.88
N PRO A 448 -3.23 -5.92 -28.70
CA PRO A 448 -2.58 -4.60 -28.64
C PRO A 448 -1.49 -4.56 -27.57
N LYS A 449 -0.30 -4.05 -27.92
CA LYS A 449 0.84 -3.98 -26.98
C LYS A 449 1.07 -2.55 -26.51
N ILE A 450 0.92 -2.31 -25.21
CA ILE A 450 0.94 -0.97 -24.62
C ILE A 450 2.13 -0.82 -23.65
N ARG A 451 2.83 0.32 -23.69
CA ARG A 451 3.93 0.70 -22.81
C ARG A 451 3.54 1.90 -21.93
N LEU A 452 3.79 1.83 -20.63
CA LEU A 452 3.60 2.98 -19.74
C LEU A 452 4.82 3.90 -19.80
N LEU A 453 4.61 5.15 -20.23
CA LEU A 453 5.65 6.18 -20.37
C LEU A 453 5.33 7.46 -19.58
N GLY A 454 4.45 7.38 -18.58
CA GLY A 454 4.02 8.50 -17.73
C GLY A 454 3.04 9.48 -18.38
N TYR A 455 3.10 9.68 -19.70
CA TYR A 455 2.22 10.62 -20.43
C TYR A 455 0.73 10.24 -20.38
N PRO A 456 -0.18 11.22 -20.24
CA PRO A 456 -1.61 10.99 -20.40
C PRO A 456 -1.94 10.74 -21.88
N VAL A 457 -2.61 9.62 -22.18
CA VAL A 457 -3.06 9.26 -23.53
C VAL A 457 -4.32 8.38 -23.48
N SER A 458 -5.19 8.57 -24.47
CA SER A 458 -6.33 7.68 -24.74
C SER A 458 -6.06 6.89 -26.01
N LEU A 459 -6.27 5.58 -25.98
CA LEU A 459 -6.09 4.70 -27.14
C LEU A 459 -7.34 3.87 -27.36
N SER A 460 -7.64 3.61 -28.63
CA SER A 460 -8.74 2.73 -29.02
C SER A 460 -8.26 1.82 -30.15
N PHE A 461 -8.69 0.57 -30.10
CA PHE A 461 -8.30 -0.49 -31.03
C PHE A 461 -9.55 -1.23 -31.49
N ILE A 462 -9.61 -1.61 -32.77
CA ILE A 462 -10.51 -2.66 -33.24
C ILE A 462 -9.64 -3.92 -33.39
N VAL A 463 -10.11 -5.06 -32.89
CA VAL A 463 -9.36 -6.34 -32.96
C VAL A 463 -10.21 -7.38 -33.67
N ASP A 464 -9.60 -8.14 -34.58
CA ASP A 464 -10.25 -9.24 -35.30
C ASP A 464 -10.18 -10.53 -34.47
N THR A 465 -11.34 -11.01 -34.01
CA THR A 465 -11.44 -12.21 -33.16
C THR A 465 -11.21 -13.52 -33.92
N THR A 466 -11.14 -13.48 -35.26
CA THR A 466 -10.67 -14.62 -36.07
C THR A 466 -9.14 -14.77 -36.05
N LYS A 467 -8.42 -13.78 -35.51
CA LYS A 467 -6.95 -13.78 -35.34
C LYS A 467 -6.53 -13.76 -33.87
N VAL A 468 -7.32 -13.11 -33.01
CA VAL A 468 -7.05 -12.97 -31.57
C VAL A 468 -8.16 -13.61 -30.75
N ASN A 469 -7.83 -14.60 -29.93
CA ASN A 469 -8.78 -15.16 -28.95
C ASN A 469 -9.24 -14.05 -27.99
N PRO A 470 -10.56 -13.80 -27.82
CA PRO A 470 -11.07 -12.78 -26.91
C PRO A 470 -10.64 -12.92 -25.43
N ALA A 471 -10.17 -14.10 -25.00
CA ALA A 471 -9.55 -14.30 -23.69
C ALA A 471 -8.17 -13.61 -23.58
N ASP A 472 -7.37 -13.68 -24.65
CA ASP A 472 -5.98 -13.22 -24.66
C ASP A 472 -5.86 -11.68 -24.65
N LEU A 473 -6.95 -10.98 -24.95
CA LEU A 473 -7.12 -9.54 -24.73
C LEU A 473 -6.94 -9.13 -23.25
N CYS A 474 -6.81 -10.07 -22.31
CA CYS A 474 -6.38 -9.82 -20.94
C CYS A 474 -4.85 -9.61 -20.77
N PHE A 475 -4.03 -9.82 -21.80
CA PHE A 475 -2.55 -9.82 -21.73
C PHE A 475 -1.88 -8.87 -22.75
N ASP A 476 -2.04 -7.56 -22.55
CA ASP A 476 -1.62 -6.47 -23.46
C ASP A 476 -0.26 -5.82 -23.13
N GLY A 477 0.54 -6.49 -22.29
CA GLY A 477 1.84 -5.98 -21.82
C GLY A 477 1.79 -5.10 -20.56
N LEU A 478 0.60 -4.65 -20.12
CA LEU A 478 0.44 -3.82 -18.92
C LEU A 478 0.41 -4.61 -17.60
N GLY A 479 0.88 -5.86 -17.60
CA GLY A 479 0.85 -6.75 -16.44
C GLY A 479 -0.50 -7.45 -16.23
N PRO A 480 -0.69 -8.11 -15.06
CA PRO A 480 -1.88 -8.91 -14.80
C PRO A 480 -3.09 -8.03 -14.48
N TRP A 481 -3.99 -7.87 -15.46
CA TRP A 481 -5.31 -7.26 -15.27
C TRP A 481 -6.24 -8.05 -14.33
N ASN A 482 -5.87 -9.29 -13.99
CA ASN A 482 -6.57 -10.18 -13.08
C ASN A 482 -5.70 -10.46 -11.84
N VAL A 483 -6.13 -9.97 -10.68
CA VAL A 483 -5.53 -10.33 -9.39
C VAL A 483 -5.87 -11.79 -9.08
N ARG A 484 -4.89 -12.62 -8.67
CA ARG A 484 -5.18 -13.90 -8.00
C ARG A 484 -6.07 -13.61 -6.78
N GLY A 485 -7.27 -14.18 -6.74
CA GLY A 485 -8.25 -14.02 -5.66
C GLY A 485 -9.52 -13.23 -6.00
N GLY A 486 -9.50 -12.39 -7.04
CA GLY A 486 -10.67 -11.58 -7.46
C GLY A 486 -10.94 -10.36 -6.54
N ALA A 487 -11.31 -9.18 -7.05
CA ALA A 487 -11.54 -8.78 -8.44
C ALA A 487 -11.23 -7.29 -8.66
N ARG A 488 -10.95 -6.91 -9.92
CA ARG A 488 -11.01 -5.51 -10.43
C ARG A 488 -11.58 -5.40 -11.85
N LEU A 489 -12.41 -6.38 -12.22
CA LEU A 489 -13.21 -6.42 -13.44
C LEU A 489 -14.68 -6.13 -13.10
N SER A 490 -15.31 -5.24 -13.86
CA SER A 490 -16.78 -5.07 -13.89
C SER A 490 -17.30 -5.50 -15.26
N MET A 491 -18.30 -6.38 -15.28
CA MET A 491 -18.96 -6.83 -16.51
C MET A 491 -20.40 -6.31 -16.55
N THR A 492 -20.85 -5.84 -17.72
CA THR A 492 -22.23 -5.37 -17.94
C THR A 492 -22.70 -5.83 -19.31
N LYS A 493 -23.92 -6.37 -19.40
CA LYS A 493 -24.56 -6.75 -20.66
C LYS A 493 -25.66 -5.74 -21.02
N PHE A 494 -25.73 -5.33 -22.28
CA PHE A 494 -26.75 -4.44 -22.82
C PHE A 494 -27.44 -5.12 -24.00
N PHE A 495 -28.75 -5.35 -23.90
CA PHE A 495 -29.53 -6.13 -24.85
C PHE A 495 -30.25 -5.21 -25.85
N PHE A 496 -30.21 -5.54 -27.14
CA PHE A 496 -30.78 -4.72 -28.21
C PHE A 496 -31.51 -5.57 -29.26
N ASN A 497 -32.53 -4.99 -29.89
CA ASN A 497 -33.26 -5.60 -31.00
C ASN A 497 -32.73 -5.14 -32.38
N LYS A 498 -33.30 -5.63 -33.49
CA LYS A 498 -32.91 -5.28 -34.88
C LYS A 498 -32.88 -3.77 -35.14
N GLU A 499 -33.83 -3.04 -34.59
CA GLU A 499 -33.93 -1.56 -34.69
C GLU A 499 -32.91 -0.83 -33.79
N LYS A 500 -32.02 -1.58 -33.11
CA LYS A 500 -30.98 -1.10 -32.19
C LYS A 500 -31.53 -0.37 -30.97
N THR A 501 -32.80 -0.62 -30.63
CA THR A 501 -33.41 -0.13 -29.39
C THR A 501 -33.08 -1.07 -28.24
N LYS A 502 -32.94 -0.53 -27.03
CA LYS A 502 -32.58 -1.31 -25.85
C LYS A 502 -33.80 -2.09 -25.33
N CYS A 503 -33.66 -3.41 -25.22
CA CYS A 503 -34.73 -4.32 -24.83
C CYS A 503 -34.38 -5.13 -23.56
N ALA A 504 -35.19 -6.13 -23.24
CA ALA A 504 -34.98 -7.06 -22.13
C ALA A 504 -34.11 -8.26 -22.54
N PRO A 505 -33.48 -8.97 -21.58
CA PRO A 505 -32.91 -10.29 -21.86
C PRO A 505 -33.98 -11.22 -22.45
N GLY A 506 -33.60 -12.04 -23.45
CA GLY A 506 -34.50 -12.97 -24.12
C GLY A 506 -35.33 -12.40 -25.28
N SER A 507 -35.53 -11.09 -25.38
CA SER A 507 -36.21 -10.42 -26.51
C SER A 507 -35.26 -9.55 -27.33
N HIS A 508 -34.10 -10.09 -27.68
CA HIS A 508 -32.96 -9.36 -28.23
C HIS A 508 -32.32 -10.10 -29.41
N ASP A 509 -31.83 -9.34 -30.38
CA ASP A 509 -31.14 -9.85 -31.58
C ASP A 509 -29.61 -9.78 -31.41
N PHE A 510 -29.12 -8.87 -30.56
CA PHE A 510 -27.71 -8.84 -30.17
C PHE A 510 -27.51 -8.26 -28.76
N CYS A 511 -26.40 -8.63 -28.14
CA CYS A 511 -26.00 -8.21 -26.81
C CYS A 511 -24.62 -7.57 -26.86
N VAL A 512 -24.50 -6.34 -26.37
CA VAL A 512 -23.21 -5.65 -26.19
C VAL A 512 -22.71 -5.92 -24.78
N GLN A 513 -21.58 -6.60 -24.68
CA GLN A 513 -20.88 -6.89 -23.43
C GLN A 513 -19.78 -5.84 -23.20
N ARG A 514 -19.78 -5.24 -22.02
CA ARG A 514 -18.77 -4.30 -21.54
C ARG A 514 -17.97 -4.96 -20.43
N LYS A 515 -16.69 -5.23 -20.67
CA LYS A 515 -15.73 -5.77 -19.68
C LYS A 515 -14.75 -4.66 -19.33
N ALA A 516 -14.93 -4.01 -18.18
CA ALA A 516 -14.14 -2.85 -17.76
C ALA A 516 -13.23 -3.18 -16.57
N TYR A 517 -11.93 -2.97 -16.77
CA TYR A 517 -10.83 -3.32 -15.87
C TYR A 517 -10.16 -2.05 -15.33
N VAL A 518 -9.69 -2.11 -14.08
CA VAL A 518 -8.87 -1.05 -13.46
C VAL A 518 -7.55 -1.66 -13.00
N HIS A 519 -6.42 -1.09 -13.42
CA HIS A 519 -5.11 -1.65 -13.10
C HIS A 519 -4.89 -1.69 -11.57
N PRO A 520 -4.42 -2.82 -10.98
CA PRO A 520 -4.26 -2.93 -9.53
C PRO A 520 -3.31 -1.87 -8.94
N HIS A 521 -2.20 -1.59 -9.61
CA HIS A 521 -1.08 -0.77 -9.07
C HIS A 521 -1.00 0.66 -9.63
N CYS A 522 -2.09 1.23 -10.17
CA CYS A 522 -2.07 2.62 -10.64
C CYS A 522 -2.21 3.63 -9.48
N VAL A 523 -1.40 4.69 -9.53
CA VAL A 523 -1.43 5.83 -8.59
C VAL A 523 -1.66 7.11 -9.41
N PRO A 524 -2.64 7.97 -9.04
CA PRO A 524 -3.72 7.67 -8.10
C PRO A 524 -4.62 6.52 -8.58
N PRO A 525 -5.38 5.85 -7.69
CA PRO A 525 -6.22 4.70 -8.05
C PRO A 525 -7.23 5.02 -9.14
N GLY A 526 -7.26 4.20 -10.19
CA GLY A 526 -8.11 4.42 -11.35
C GLY A 526 -7.46 5.19 -12.51
N SER A 527 -6.19 5.58 -12.41
CA SER A 527 -5.48 6.31 -13.49
C SER A 527 -5.21 5.48 -14.74
N ILE A 528 -5.21 4.14 -14.63
CA ILE A 528 -5.10 3.21 -15.77
C ILE A 528 -6.37 2.36 -15.83
N LYS A 529 -7.15 2.53 -16.91
CA LYS A 529 -8.39 1.79 -17.17
C LYS A 529 -8.36 1.15 -18.55
N LYS A 530 -8.99 -0.01 -18.68
CA LYS A 530 -9.25 -0.71 -19.96
C LYS A 530 -10.71 -1.10 -20.05
N ILE A 531 -11.32 -0.96 -21.23
CA ILE A 531 -12.68 -1.42 -21.50
C ILE A 531 -12.69 -2.22 -22.80
N ILE A 532 -13.14 -3.47 -22.75
CA ILE A 532 -13.43 -4.28 -23.93
C ILE A 532 -14.93 -4.22 -24.19
N TRP A 533 -15.31 -3.80 -25.40
CA TRP A 533 -16.67 -3.85 -25.93
C TRP A 533 -16.76 -4.98 -26.96
N GLN A 534 -17.54 -6.00 -26.64
CA GLN A 534 -17.72 -7.22 -27.44
C GLN A 534 -19.20 -7.38 -27.74
N ILE A 535 -19.56 -7.64 -29.00
CA ILE A 535 -20.95 -7.93 -29.38
C ILE A 535 -21.11 -9.44 -29.55
N THR A 536 -22.24 -9.97 -29.08
CA THR A 536 -22.66 -11.37 -29.30
C THR A 536 -24.07 -11.42 -29.90
N LYS A 537 -24.29 -12.32 -30.86
CA LYS A 537 -25.59 -12.57 -31.53
C LYS A 537 -25.78 -14.08 -31.62
N GLU A 538 -26.96 -14.59 -31.25
CA GLU A 538 -27.22 -16.04 -31.20
C GLU A 538 -26.12 -16.80 -30.41
N ASP A 539 -25.73 -16.21 -29.27
CA ASP A 539 -24.60 -16.56 -28.39
C ASP A 539 -23.18 -16.56 -29.01
N ASP A 540 -23.04 -16.58 -30.34
CA ASP A 540 -21.78 -16.39 -31.05
C ASP A 540 -21.19 -14.98 -30.85
N THR A 541 -19.86 -14.88 -30.88
CA THR A 541 -19.12 -13.61 -30.79
C THR A 541 -18.91 -12.99 -32.17
N CYS A 542 -19.27 -11.71 -32.32
CA CYS A 542 -19.03 -10.96 -33.54
C CYS A 542 -17.52 -10.82 -33.82
N ARG A 543 -17.17 -10.80 -35.11
CA ARG A 543 -15.78 -10.76 -35.60
C ARG A 543 -14.93 -9.63 -35.03
N TYR A 544 -15.53 -8.48 -34.76
CA TYR A 544 -14.81 -7.31 -34.28
C TYR A 544 -15.19 -6.95 -32.86
N VAL A 545 -14.16 -6.74 -32.04
CA VAL A 545 -14.27 -6.18 -30.69
C VAL A 545 -13.50 -4.88 -30.61
N ARG A 546 -13.98 -3.94 -29.79
CA ARG A 546 -13.27 -2.69 -29.51
C ARG A 546 -12.60 -2.76 -28.16
N VAL A 547 -11.33 -2.37 -28.09
CA VAL A 547 -10.57 -2.25 -26.84
C VAL A 547 -10.18 -0.78 -26.65
N ASP A 548 -10.62 -0.20 -25.53
CA ASP A 548 -10.38 1.19 -25.15
C ASP A 548 -9.45 1.24 -23.93
N TYR A 549 -8.41 2.08 -23.99
CA TYR A 549 -7.50 2.37 -22.89
C TYR A 549 -7.56 3.85 -22.53
N LEU A 550 -7.61 4.12 -21.23
CA LEU A 550 -7.39 5.44 -20.66
C LEU A 550 -6.18 5.36 -19.74
N LEU A 551 -5.08 6.00 -20.16
CA LEU A 551 -3.89 6.21 -19.36
C LEU A 551 -3.89 7.69 -18.94
N LEU A 552 -4.10 7.97 -17.67
CA LEU A 552 -3.92 9.31 -17.11
C LEU A 552 -2.46 9.49 -16.68
N SER A 553 -2.03 10.76 -16.57
CA SER A 553 -0.66 11.10 -16.20
C SER A 553 -0.28 10.43 -14.88
N LEU A 554 0.82 9.69 -14.88
CA LEU A 554 1.34 9.05 -13.68
C LEU A 554 2.28 10.00 -12.94
N SER A 555 2.19 9.99 -11.61
CA SER A 555 3.03 10.74 -10.67
C SER A 555 4.15 9.86 -10.11
#